data_AF-A0A0Q7K6I8-F1
#
_entry.id   AF-A0A0Q7K6I8-F1
#
_cell.length_a   1.000
_cell.length_b   1.000
_cell.length_c   1.000
_cell.angle_alpha   90.00
_cell.angle_beta   90.00
_cell.angle_gamma   90.00
#
_symmetry.space_group_name_H-M   'P 1'
#
loop_
_entity.id
_entity.type
_entity.pdbx_description
1 polymer ?
#
loop_
_entity_poly.entity_id
_entity_poly.type
_entity_poly.pdbx_seq_one_letter_code
_entity_poly.pdbx_strand_id
1 'polypeptide(L)'
;MKENRILLENAVLKHAAALNPIKIRQIVLALEDKEYEGLLEYTDRDELNPASVNRALKHLAATEPNLFYSPDKAKELDDGGSNYNKSETGGM
;
A
#
# COMPACT_ATOMS: atom_id res chain seq x y z
N MET A 1 -3.79 -7.91 17.76
CA MET A 1 -2.55 -7.76 16.97
C MET A 1 -2.27 -8.88 15.96
N LYS A 2 -2.77 -10.13 16.12
CA LYS A 2 -2.54 -11.19 15.09
C LYS A 2 -3.43 -11.05 13.84
N GLU A 3 -4.65 -10.54 13.96
CA GLU A 3 -5.56 -10.35 12.80
C GLU A 3 -5.09 -9.25 11.85
N ASN A 4 -4.64 -8.10 12.37
CA ASN A 4 -4.12 -6.99 11.56
C ASN A 4 -2.95 -7.42 10.67
N ARG A 5 -2.14 -8.38 11.14
CA ARG A 5 -1.00 -8.91 10.40
C ARG A 5 -1.40 -9.73 9.17
N ILE A 6 -2.45 -10.55 9.28
CA ILE A 6 -2.97 -11.33 8.15
C ILE A 6 -3.57 -10.39 7.10
N LEU A 7 -4.29 -9.36 7.54
CA LEU A 7 -4.83 -8.33 6.65
C LEU A 7 -3.72 -7.56 5.92
N LEU A 8 -2.66 -7.18 6.63
CA LEU A 8 -1.48 -6.54 6.07
C LEU A 8 -0.75 -7.44 5.08
N GLU A 9 -0.49 -8.69 5.43
CA GLU A 9 0.17 -9.65 4.54
C GLU A 9 -0.62 -9.85 3.25
N ASN A 10 -1.94 -10.01 3.33
CA ASN A 10 -2.80 -10.12 2.16
C ASN A 10 -2.79 -8.86 1.30
N ALA A 11 -2.79 -7.67 1.91
CA ALA A 11 -2.72 -6.42 1.17
C ALA A 11 -1.35 -6.26 0.47
N VAL A 12 -0.25 -6.51 1.19
CA VAL A 12 1.10 -6.46 0.64
C VAL A 12 1.27 -7.45 -0.51
N LEU A 13 0.75 -8.68 -0.39
CA LEU A 13 0.80 -9.66 -1.48
C LEU A 13 0.12 -9.16 -2.76
N LYS A 14 -1.01 -8.47 -2.63
CA LYS A 14 -1.76 -7.93 -3.78
C LYS A 14 -1.06 -6.71 -4.39
N HIS A 15 -0.57 -5.79 -3.55
CA HIS A 15 -0.09 -4.48 -3.98
C HIS A 15 1.40 -4.45 -4.30
N ALA A 16 2.23 -5.21 -3.57
CA ALA A 16 3.67 -5.26 -3.80
C ALA A 16 4.05 -6.09 -5.03
N ALA A 17 3.15 -6.89 -5.61
CA ALA A 17 3.44 -7.74 -6.78
C ALA A 17 4.06 -6.93 -7.94
N ALA A 18 3.62 -5.70 -8.15
CA ALA A 18 4.17 -4.80 -9.16
C ALA A 18 5.66 -4.43 -8.92
N LEU A 19 6.09 -4.42 -7.67
CA LEU A 19 7.46 -4.08 -7.24
C LEU A 19 8.41 -5.28 -7.25
N ASN A 20 7.89 -6.48 -7.49
CA ASN A 20 8.62 -7.75 -7.45
C ASN A 20 9.41 -7.92 -6.13
N PRO A 21 8.72 -8.19 -5.02
CA PRO A 21 9.30 -8.19 -3.68
C PRO A 21 10.23 -9.39 -3.48
N ILE A 22 11.41 -9.17 -2.89
CA ILE A 22 12.40 -10.25 -2.68
C ILE A 22 11.90 -11.20 -1.59
N LYS A 23 11.42 -10.64 -0.47
CA LYS A 23 10.87 -11.37 0.66
C LYS A 23 9.65 -10.64 1.22
N ILE A 24 8.46 -11.11 0.88
CA ILE A 24 7.18 -10.57 1.37
C ILE A 24 7.17 -10.38 2.89
N ARG A 25 7.68 -11.37 3.65
CA ARG A 25 7.72 -11.28 5.11
C ARG A 25 8.55 -10.11 5.64
N GLN A 26 9.63 -9.73 4.95
CA GLN A 26 10.43 -8.58 5.36
C GLN A 26 9.71 -7.27 5.10
N ILE A 27 8.97 -7.18 3.99
CA ILE A 27 8.13 -6.02 3.69
C ILE A 27 7.00 -5.88 4.71
N VAL A 28 6.32 -6.97 5.05
CA VAL A 28 5.29 -6.96 6.09
C VAL A 28 5.87 -6.50 7.42
N LEU A 29 7.03 -7.02 7.83
CA LEU A 29 7.71 -6.61 9.06
C LEU A 29 8.12 -5.13 9.04
N ALA A 30 8.60 -4.62 7.90
CA ALA A 30 8.96 -3.21 7.76
C ALA A 30 7.71 -2.31 7.87
N LEU A 31 6.59 -2.72 7.25
CA LEU A 31 5.32 -1.99 7.34
C LEU A 31 4.63 -2.10 8.72
N GLU A 32 5.04 -3.04 9.56
CA GLU A 32 4.65 -3.11 10.98
C GLU A 32 5.45 -2.14 11.87
N ASP A 33 6.49 -1.48 11.35
CA ASP A 33 7.23 -0.44 12.08
C ASP A 33 6.37 0.82 12.25
N LYS A 34 6.56 1.53 13.37
CA LYS A 34 5.83 2.74 13.75
C LYS A 34 5.96 3.85 12.71
N GLU A 35 7.05 3.88 11.96
CA GLU A 35 7.26 4.84 10.87
C GLU A 35 6.23 4.67 9.74
N TYR A 36 5.82 3.43 9.46
CA TYR A 36 4.88 3.09 8.39
C TYR A 36 3.45 2.84 8.90
N GLU A 37 3.27 2.54 10.19
CA GLU A 37 1.96 2.36 10.81
C GLU A 37 1.05 3.58 10.59
N GLY A 38 1.60 4.79 10.67
CA GLY A 38 0.86 6.04 10.41
C GLY A 38 0.45 6.26 8.95
N LEU A 39 0.99 5.47 8.01
CA LEU A 39 0.64 5.52 6.59
C LEU A 39 -0.45 4.51 6.22
N LEU A 40 -0.72 3.53 7.09
CA LEU A 40 -1.70 2.46 6.85
C LEU A 40 -3.06 2.89 7.41
N GLU A 41 -4.02 3.03 6.51
CA GLU A 41 -5.39 3.42 6.86
C GLU A 41 -6.31 2.20 6.69
N TYR A 42 -7.22 2.01 7.62
CA TYR A 42 -8.26 1.00 7.54
C TYR A 42 -9.57 1.66 7.07
N THR A 43 -10.30 0.94 6.23
CA THR A 43 -11.66 1.30 5.81
C THR A 43 -12.66 1.04 6.93
N ASP A 44 -13.89 1.53 6.78
CA ASP A 44 -15.00 1.29 7.71
C ASP A 44 -15.38 -0.20 7.89
N ARG A 45 -14.80 -1.09 7.08
CA ARG A 45 -15.00 -2.55 7.11
C ARG A 45 -13.82 -3.31 7.74
N ASP A 46 -12.92 -2.60 8.43
CA ASP A 46 -11.67 -3.15 8.98
C ASP A 46 -10.73 -3.75 7.92
N GLU A 47 -10.86 -3.34 6.65
CA GLU A 47 -9.94 -3.72 5.56
C GLU A 47 -8.89 -2.63 5.34
N LEU A 48 -7.66 -2.98 4.96
CA LEU A 48 -6.64 -2.00 4.60
C LEU A 48 -7.00 -1.24 3.33
N ASN A 49 -6.93 0.09 3.38
CA ASN A 49 -7.13 0.97 2.25
C ASN A 49 -5.99 0.75 1.23
N PRO A 50 -6.29 0.32 -0.01
CA PRO A 50 -5.30 0.10 -1.06
C PRO A 50 -4.37 1.29 -1.33
N ALA A 51 -4.90 2.52 -1.30
CA ALA A 51 -4.11 3.73 -1.53
C ALA A 51 -3.11 3.99 -0.40
N SER A 52 -3.50 3.66 0.84
CA SER A 52 -2.62 3.76 2.01
C SER A 52 -1.46 2.75 1.94
N VAL A 53 -1.76 1.52 1.52
CA VAL A 53 -0.76 0.46 1.31
C VAL A 53 0.19 0.84 0.18
N ASN A 54 -0.32 1.36 -0.93
CA ASN A 54 0.51 1.82 -2.04
C ASN A 54 1.45 2.96 -1.61
N ARG A 55 0.96 3.97 -0.87
CA ARG A 55 1.81 5.04 -0.31
C ARG A 55 2.91 4.48 0.60
N ALA A 56 2.56 3.54 1.48
CA ALA A 56 3.52 2.91 2.37
C ALA A 56 4.58 2.11 1.59
N LEU A 57 4.17 1.37 0.56
CA LEU A 57 5.08 0.65 -0.34
C LEU A 57 5.97 1.59 -1.16
N LYS A 58 5.45 2.74 -1.61
CA LYS A 58 6.27 3.77 -2.27
C LYS A 58 7.33 4.33 -1.35
N HIS A 59 6.95 4.65 -0.12
CA HIS A 59 7.89 5.15 0.87
C HIS A 59 8.96 4.11 1.17
N LEU A 60 8.54 2.86 1.42
CA LEU A 60 9.45 1.75 1.70
C LEU A 60 10.38 1.43 0.53
N ALA A 61 9.91 1.48 -0.72
CA ALA A 61 10.77 1.28 -1.89
C ALA A 61 11.80 2.40 -2.09
N ALA A 62 11.51 3.61 -1.59
CA ALA A 62 12.43 4.75 -1.63
C ALA A 62 13.47 4.71 -0.50
N THR A 63 13.08 4.26 0.69
CA THR A 63 13.97 4.15 1.86
C THR A 63 14.79 2.86 1.86
N GLU A 64 14.15 1.74 1.49
CA GLU A 64 14.71 0.39 1.49
C GLU A 64 14.55 -0.30 0.11
N PRO A 65 15.19 0.22 -0.95
CA PRO A 65 15.07 -0.35 -2.30
C PRO A 65 15.57 -1.80 -2.40
N ASN A 66 16.43 -2.23 -1.49
CA ASN A 66 16.98 -3.58 -1.41
C ASN A 66 15.94 -4.65 -1.03
N LEU A 67 14.72 -4.28 -0.64
CA LEU A 67 13.63 -5.22 -0.39
C LEU A 67 12.89 -5.65 -1.68
N PHE A 68 13.18 -5.00 -2.80
CA PHE A 68 12.48 -5.15 -4.07
C PHE A 68 13.46 -5.42 -5.21
N TYR A 69 13.06 -6.26 -6.18
CA TYR A 69 13.80 -6.41 -7.43
C TYR A 69 13.47 -5.27 -8.42
N SER A 70 12.34 -4.59 -8.25
CA SER A 70 11.93 -3.49 -9.12
C SER A 70 11.39 -2.30 -8.32
N PRO A 71 12.22 -1.69 -7.44
CA PRO A 71 11.80 -0.56 -6.62
C PRO A 71 11.36 0.66 -7.44
N ASP A 72 11.92 0.87 -8.64
CA ASP A 72 11.56 2.01 -9.50
C ASP A 72 10.08 2.02 -9.93
N LYS A 73 9.45 0.84 -10.02
CA LYS A 73 8.02 0.69 -10.33
C LYS A 73 7.12 1.24 -9.24
N ALA A 74 7.66 1.56 -8.06
CA ALA A 74 6.92 2.21 -6.99
C ALA A 74 6.27 3.51 -7.48
N LYS A 75 6.90 4.25 -8.39
CA LYS A 75 6.34 5.51 -8.94
C LYS A 75 5.01 5.31 -9.67
N GLU A 76 4.76 4.11 -10.18
CA GLU A 76 3.57 3.72 -10.94
C GLU A 76 2.41 3.25 -10.04
N LEU A 77 2.65 3.01 -8.74
CA LEU A 77 1.58 2.64 -7.83
C LEU A 77 0.57 3.78 -7.70
N ASP A 78 -0.72 3.44 -7.62
CA ASP A 78 -1.77 4.45 -7.49
C ASP A 78 -1.91 4.87 -6.01
N ASP A 79 -1.58 6.12 -5.70
CA ASP A 79 -1.77 6.68 -4.35
C ASP A 79 -3.22 7.13 -4.09
N GLY A 80 -4.17 6.79 -4.98
CA GLY A 80 -5.54 7.27 -4.93
C GLY A 80 -5.70 8.71 -5.43
N GLY A 81 -4.69 9.21 -6.14
CA GLY A 81 -4.60 10.59 -6.63
C GLY A 81 -5.24 10.79 -8.00
N SER A 82 -6.48 10.34 -8.22
CA SER A 82 -7.31 10.79 -9.36
C SER A 82 -8.78 10.35 -9.24
N ASN A 83 -9.66 11.36 -9.12
CA ASN A 83 -11.09 11.37 -9.43
C ASN A 83 -12.08 10.56 -8.55
N TYR A 84 -12.38 11.08 -7.36
CA TYR A 84 -13.77 11.13 -6.85
C TYR A 84 -14.42 12.49 -7.14
N ASN A 85 -14.20 13.05 -8.34
CA ASN A 85 -14.99 14.18 -8.81
C ASN A 85 -15.06 14.24 -10.35
N LYS A 86 -16.07 13.60 -10.94
CA LYS A 86 -16.71 14.11 -12.16
C LYS A 86 -18.18 13.70 -12.23
N SER A 87 -19.01 14.64 -11.78
CA SER A 87 -20.39 14.96 -12.19
C SER A 87 -21.52 13.97 -11.90
N GLU A 88 -22.11 14.10 -10.71
CA GLU A 88 -23.54 14.41 -10.65
C GLU A 88 -23.77 15.83 -11.20
N THR A 89 -24.10 15.93 -12.48
CA THR A 89 -24.83 17.08 -13.02
C THR A 89 -26.08 16.54 -13.65
N GLY A 90 -27.20 16.73 -12.95
CA GLY A 90 -28.52 16.52 -13.52
C GLY A 90 -28.81 17.51 -14.64
N GLY A 91 -29.86 17.22 -15.40
CA GLY A 91 -30.51 18.19 -16.27
C GLY A 91 -30.97 17.62 -17.59
N MET A 92 -32.29 17.41 -17.65
CA MET A 92 -33.18 17.24 -18.81
C MET A 92 -33.31 15.83 -19.39
#